data_AF-A0A329TQV6-F1
#
_entry.id   AF-A0A329TQV6-F1
#
_cell.length_a   1.000
_cell.length_b   1.000
_cell.length_c   1.000
_cell.angle_alpha   90.00
_cell.angle_beta   90.00
_cell.angle_gamma   90.00
#
_symmetry.space_group_name_H-M   'P 1'
#
loop_
_entity.id
_entity.type
_entity.pdbx_description
1 polymer ?
#
loop_
_entity_poly.entity_id
_entity_poly.type
_entity_poly.pdbx_seq_one_letter_code
_entity_poly.pdbx_strand_id
1 'polypeptide(L)'
;MLLREARDGFLFDCECRHLAKGSIRNYRAETKFLIEFLELKQITEVEEVKAHHIRDFMKQKQDSGNTACYVNDILKACKTWFNYLVEEDYAVSSMGRSRVVDEILISYLFSPPACQTLEQVM
;
A
#
# COMPACT_ATOMS: atom_id res chain seq x y z
N MET A 1 -8.87 3.22 -14.39
CA MET A 1 -7.67 4.06 -14.57
C MET A 1 -6.43 3.17 -14.46
N LEU A 2 -5.39 3.37 -15.28
CA LEU A 2 -4.15 2.58 -15.18
C LEU A 2 -3.41 2.87 -13.87
N LEU A 3 -2.89 1.82 -13.22
CA LEU A 3 -2.16 1.91 -11.95
C LEU A 3 -0.96 2.86 -12.00
N ARG A 4 -0.26 2.91 -13.15
CA ARG A 4 0.90 3.79 -13.34
C ARG A 4 0.50 5.25 -13.39
N GLU A 5 -0.58 5.58 -14.10
CA GLU A 5 -1.12 6.93 -14.18
C GLU A 5 -1.65 7.37 -12.82
N ALA A 6 -2.35 6.48 -12.12
CA ALA A 6 -2.84 6.65 -10.76
C ALA A 6 -1.73 7.01 -9.77
N ARG A 7 -0.57 6.33 -9.89
CA ARG A 7 0.61 6.61 -9.09
C ARG A 7 1.22 7.97 -9.44
N ASP A 8 1.33 8.29 -10.72
CA ASP A 8 1.96 9.53 -11.14
C ASP A 8 1.13 10.75 -10.69
N GLY A 9 -0.20 10.66 -10.76
CA GLY A 9 -1.12 11.64 -10.17
C GLY A 9 -0.95 11.78 -8.65
N PHE A 10 -0.86 10.67 -7.93
CA PHE A 10 -0.60 10.67 -6.48
C PHE A 10 0.73 11.34 -6.10
N LEU A 11 1.81 11.02 -6.82
CA LEU A 11 3.12 11.61 -6.54
C LEU A 11 3.14 13.10 -6.85
N PHE A 12 2.44 13.52 -7.90
CA PHE A 12 2.24 14.94 -8.20
C PHE A 12 1.45 15.66 -7.10
N ASP A 13 0.36 15.08 -6.60
CA ASP A 13 -0.38 15.63 -5.44
C ASP A 13 0.53 15.78 -4.21
N CYS A 14 1.32 14.75 -3.90
CA CYS A 14 2.29 14.81 -2.80
C CYS A 14 3.31 15.96 -2.96
N GLU A 15 3.76 16.22 -4.18
CA GLU A 15 4.65 17.34 -4.51
C GLU A 15 3.92 18.69 -4.34
N CYS A 16 2.69 18.82 -4.81
CA CYS A 16 1.85 20.02 -4.62
C CYS A 16 1.56 20.30 -3.14
N ARG A 17 1.42 19.27 -2.32
CA ARG A 17 1.25 19.37 -0.85
C ARG A 17 2.56 19.65 -0.11
N HIS A 18 3.67 19.82 -0.83
CA HIS A 18 4.99 20.12 -0.27
C HIS A 18 5.45 19.10 0.78
N LEU A 19 5.12 17.81 0.58
CA LEU A 19 5.60 16.75 1.46
C LEU A 19 7.14 16.68 1.43
N ALA A 20 7.71 16.18 2.52
CA ALA A 20 9.16 16.01 2.61
C ALA A 20 9.68 15.15 1.46
N LYS A 21 10.77 15.58 0.82
CA LYS A 21 11.40 14.86 -0.31
C LYS A 21 11.71 13.40 0.01
N GLY A 22 12.09 13.11 1.27
CA GLY A 22 12.30 11.75 1.76
C GLY A 22 11.03 10.89 1.72
N SER A 23 9.89 11.46 2.10
CA SER A 23 8.58 10.80 2.06
C SER A 23 8.13 10.54 0.62
N ILE A 24 8.27 11.53 -0.27
CA ILE A 24 7.93 11.36 -1.71
C ILE A 24 8.80 10.26 -2.34
N ARG A 25 10.09 10.23 -2.02
CA ARG A 25 10.99 9.16 -2.48
C ARG A 25 10.55 7.79 -1.97
N ASN A 26 10.17 7.70 -0.70
CA ASN A 26 9.66 6.47 -0.11
C ASN A 26 8.38 6.01 -0.82
N TYR A 27 7.38 6.89 -0.96
CA TYR A 27 6.14 6.59 -1.66
C TYR A 27 6.37 6.15 -3.11
N ARG A 28 7.29 6.80 -3.82
CA ARG A 28 7.67 6.41 -5.19
C ARG A 28 8.24 4.99 -5.25
N ALA A 29 9.09 4.60 -4.29
CA ALA A 29 9.67 3.26 -4.24
C ALA A 29 8.60 2.21 -3.89
N GLU A 30 7.82 2.45 -2.84
CA GLU A 30 6.86 1.46 -2.34
C GLU A 30 5.68 1.25 -3.28
N THR A 31 5.12 2.32 -3.85
CA THR A 31 4.07 2.20 -4.87
C THR A 31 4.57 1.53 -6.14
N LYS A 32 5.83 1.76 -6.54
CA LYS A 32 6.45 1.04 -7.67
C LYS A 32 6.49 -0.46 -7.42
N PHE A 33 6.95 -0.91 -6.24
CA PHE A 33 6.99 -2.34 -5.93
C PHE A 33 5.61 -2.99 -5.92
N LEU A 34 4.60 -2.29 -5.39
CA LEU A 34 3.23 -2.78 -5.41
C LEU A 34 2.69 -2.91 -6.85
N ILE A 35 2.92 -1.91 -7.70
CA ILE A 35 2.45 -1.95 -9.09
C ILE A 35 3.13 -3.07 -9.87
N GLU A 36 4.45 -3.23 -9.75
CA GLU A 36 5.17 -4.33 -10.40
C GLU A 36 4.63 -5.70 -9.95
N PHE A 37 4.29 -5.85 -8.66
CA PHE A 37 3.66 -7.06 -8.15
C PHE A 37 2.26 -7.31 -8.75
N LEU A 38 1.45 -6.27 -8.89
CA LEU A 38 0.10 -6.35 -9.47
C LEU A 38 0.14 -6.67 -10.97
N GLU A 39 1.08 -6.07 -11.71
CA GLU A 39 1.27 -6.31 -13.14
C GLU A 39 1.71 -7.75 -13.44
N LEU A 40 2.52 -8.36 -12.58
CA LEU A 40 2.86 -9.79 -12.69
C LEU A 40 1.63 -10.69 -12.57
N LYS A 41 0.58 -10.22 -11.91
CA LYS A 41 -0.73 -10.89 -11.79
C LYS A 41 -1.73 -10.40 -12.85
N GLN A 42 -1.26 -9.65 -13.86
CA GLN A 42 -2.06 -9.07 -14.94
C GLN A 42 -3.14 -8.09 -14.46
N ILE A 43 -2.91 -7.44 -13.32
CA ILE A 43 -3.79 -6.39 -12.79
C ILE A 43 -3.15 -5.06 -13.15
N THR A 44 -3.76 -4.33 -14.08
CA THR A 44 -3.20 -3.07 -14.60
C THR A 44 -4.06 -1.85 -14.26
N GLU A 45 -5.31 -2.08 -13.85
CA GLU A 45 -6.26 -1.03 -13.53
C GLU A 45 -6.54 -0.95 -12.02
N VAL A 46 -6.79 0.25 -11.51
CA VAL A 46 -7.08 0.51 -10.09
C VAL A 46 -8.31 -0.26 -9.62
N GLU A 47 -9.32 -0.36 -10.47
CA GLU A 47 -10.63 -0.96 -10.24
C GLU A 47 -10.57 -2.49 -10.09
N GLU A 48 -9.52 -3.11 -10.63
CA GLU A 48 -9.27 -4.55 -10.55
C GLU A 48 -8.54 -4.94 -9.26
N VAL A 49 -7.91 -3.98 -8.57
CA VAL A 49 -7.20 -4.23 -7.33
C VAL A 49 -8.19 -4.63 -6.26
N LYS A 50 -7.97 -5.78 -5.62
CA LYS A 50 -8.78 -6.30 -4.52
C LYS A 50 -7.93 -6.42 -3.27
N ALA A 51 -8.57 -6.40 -2.10
CA ALA A 51 -7.87 -6.50 -0.81
C ALA A 51 -6.98 -7.75 -0.68
N HIS A 52 -7.33 -8.87 -1.31
CA HIS A 52 -6.48 -10.07 -1.29
C HIS A 52 -5.17 -9.90 -2.07
N HIS A 53 -5.14 -9.08 -3.13
CA HIS A 53 -3.88 -8.77 -3.83
C HIS A 53 -2.91 -8.03 -2.91
N ILE A 54 -3.41 -7.12 -2.09
CA ILE A 54 -2.60 -6.38 -1.11
C ILE A 54 -2.11 -7.31 0.00
N ARG A 55 -2.96 -8.24 0.47
CA ARG A 55 -2.56 -9.27 1.43
C ARG A 55 -1.45 -10.16 0.88
N ASP A 56 -1.56 -10.61 -0.37
CA ASP A 56 -0.52 -11.42 -1.02
C ASP A 56 0.80 -10.64 -1.12
N PHE A 57 0.76 -9.35 -1.47
CA PHE A 57 1.95 -8.51 -1.54
C PHE A 57 2.63 -8.35 -0.18
N MET A 58 1.84 -8.07 0.87
CA MET A 58 2.37 -7.93 2.23
C MET A 58 2.94 -9.26 2.75
N LYS A 59 2.33 -10.38 2.39
CA LYS A 59 2.86 -11.71 2.69
C LYS A 59 4.19 -11.95 1.96
N GLN A 60 4.27 -11.67 0.66
CA GLN A 60 5.52 -11.77 -0.10
C GLN A 60 6.65 -10.96 0.54
N LYS A 61 6.36 -9.73 1.00
CA LYS A 61 7.36 -8.88 1.66
C LYS A 61 7.83 -9.47 3.00
N GLN A 62 6.94 -10.07 3.78
CA GLN A 62 7.29 -10.77 5.02
C GLN A 62 8.12 -12.04 4.74
N ASP A 63 7.67 -12.87 3.80
CA ASP A 63 8.34 -14.13 3.42
C ASP A 63 9.76 -13.87 2.84
N SER A 64 10.00 -12.68 2.30
CA SER A 64 11.32 -12.24 1.83
C SER A 64 12.30 -11.86 2.95
N GLY A 65 11.91 -11.99 4.22
CA GLY A 65 12.77 -11.69 5.38
C GLY A 65 12.91 -10.20 5.71
N ASN A 66 12.02 -9.35 5.21
CA ASN A 66 12.03 -7.93 5.56
C ASN A 66 11.67 -7.71 7.02
N THR A 67 12.24 -6.65 7.62
CA THR A 67 11.91 -6.29 9.00
C THR A 67 10.44 -5.87 9.13
N ALA A 68 9.84 -6.15 10.28
CA ALA A 68 8.49 -5.73 10.61
C ALA A 68 8.29 -4.21 10.40
N CYS A 69 9.27 -3.41 10.85
CA CYS A 69 9.27 -1.96 10.68
C CYS A 69 9.22 -1.55 9.21
N TYR A 70 10.03 -2.18 8.34
CA TYR A 70 10.02 -1.86 6.93
C TYR A 70 8.67 -2.23 6.30
N VAL A 71 8.15 -3.44 6.55
CA VAL A 71 6.82 -3.87 6.05
C VAL A 71 5.72 -2.90 6.50
N ASN A 72 5.80 -2.36 7.72
CA ASN A 72 4.86 -1.34 8.22
C ASN A 72 4.95 -0.04 7.42
N ASP A 73 6.13 0.38 7.00
CA ASP A 73 6.30 1.60 6.21
C ASP A 73 5.79 1.42 4.78
N ILE A 74 5.95 0.23 4.19
CA ILE A 74 5.29 -0.14 2.93
C ILE A 74 3.77 -0.04 3.10
N LEU A 75 3.24 -0.63 4.17
CA LEU A 75 1.80 -0.63 4.47
C LEU A 75 1.24 0.78 4.59
N LYS A 76 1.94 1.68 5.29
CA LYS A 76 1.56 3.10 5.39
C LYS A 76 1.55 3.77 4.02
N ALA A 77 2.57 3.55 3.19
CA ALA A 77 2.62 4.10 1.84
C ALA A 77 1.44 3.62 0.98
N CYS A 78 1.12 2.31 1.02
CA CYS A 78 -0.03 1.75 0.33
C CYS A 78 -1.35 2.37 0.81
N LYS A 79 -1.54 2.50 2.14
CA LYS A 79 -2.74 3.13 2.70
C LYS A 79 -2.92 4.58 2.23
N THR A 80 -1.86 5.38 2.30
CA THR A 80 -1.91 6.77 1.84
C THR A 80 -2.26 6.86 0.36
N TRP A 81 -1.68 5.99 -0.47
CA TRP A 81 -1.99 5.97 -1.89
C TRP A 81 -3.44 5.57 -2.18
N PHE A 82 -3.94 4.49 -1.57
CA PHE A 82 -5.34 4.07 -1.77
C PHE A 82 -6.35 5.09 -1.22
N ASN A 83 -6.03 5.78 -0.12
CA ASN A 83 -6.86 6.87 0.37
C ASN A 83 -6.96 8.00 -0.65
N TYR A 84 -5.84 8.41 -1.26
CA TYR A 84 -5.84 9.39 -2.34
C TYR A 84 -6.71 8.95 -3.53
N LEU A 85 -6.61 7.68 -3.96
CA LEU A 85 -7.43 7.16 -5.07
C LEU A 85 -8.94 7.14 -4.75
N VAL A 86 -9.29 6.99 -3.48
CA VAL A 86 -10.69 7.05 -3.00
C VAL A 86 -11.18 8.50 -2.91
N GLU A 87 -10.31 9.44 -2.49
CA GLU A 87 -10.63 10.86 -2.40
C GLU A 87 -10.87 11.50 -3.78
N GLU A 88 -10.05 11.15 -4.77
CA GLU A 88 -10.17 11.63 -6.15
C GLU A 88 -11.23 10.88 -6.99
N ASP A 89 -12.07 10.05 -6.36
CA ASP A 89 -13.14 9.26 -6.99
C ASP A 89 -12.64 8.21 -8.03
N TYR A 90 -11.33 8.03 -8.18
CA TYR A 90 -10.76 7.01 -9.06
C TYR A 90 -11.13 5.58 -8.67
N ALA A 91 -11.40 5.34 -7.39
CA ALA A 91 -11.81 4.05 -6.84
C ALA A 91 -13.32 4.00 -6.56
N VAL A 92 -14.18 4.36 -7.51
CA VAL A 92 -15.63 4.35 -7.31
C VAL A 92 -16.34 3.42 -8.29
N SER A 93 -16.65 2.22 -7.80
CA SER A 93 -17.99 1.60 -7.94
C SER A 93 -18.14 0.18 -7.38
N SER A 94 -17.07 -0.54 -7.03
CA SER A 94 -17.22 -1.97 -6.62
C SER A 94 -16.79 -2.30 -5.19
N MET A 95 -16.10 -1.42 -4.46
CA MET A 95 -15.67 -1.69 -3.09
C MET A 95 -15.87 -0.46 -2.21
N GLY A 96 -16.78 -0.57 -1.23
CA GLY A 96 -17.10 0.51 -0.32
C GLY A 96 -15.86 1.02 0.42
N ARG A 97 -15.51 2.28 0.15
CA ARG A 97 -14.72 3.32 0.85
C ARG A 97 -13.90 2.97 2.12
N SER A 98 -14.37 2.05 2.96
CA SER A 98 -13.78 1.65 4.25
C SER A 98 -13.15 0.24 4.20
N ARG A 99 -13.69 -0.68 3.38
CA ARG A 99 -13.39 -2.12 3.49
C ARG A 99 -11.96 -2.50 3.11
N VAL A 100 -11.36 -1.86 2.09
CA VAL A 100 -9.98 -2.21 1.69
C VAL A 100 -8.99 -1.78 2.76
N VAL A 101 -9.14 -0.56 3.29
CA VAL A 101 -8.26 -0.02 4.33
C VAL A 101 -8.46 -0.79 5.65
N ASP A 102 -9.71 -1.10 6.00
CA ASP A 102 -10.08 -1.92 7.16
C ASP A 102 -9.60 -3.37 7.01
N GLU A 103 -9.76 -4.02 5.85
CA GLU A 103 -9.25 -5.37 5.60
C GLU A 103 -7.72 -5.42 5.64
N ILE A 104 -7.05 -4.38 5.11
CA ILE A 104 -5.59 -4.23 5.22
C ILE A 104 -5.19 -4.09 6.70
N LEU A 105 -5.92 -3.30 7.49
CA LEU A 105 -5.71 -3.16 8.94
C LEU A 105 -5.97 -4.48 9.70
N ILE A 106 -7.02 -5.21 9.35
CA ILE A 106 -7.39 -6.50 9.94
C ILE A 106 -6.34 -7.55 9.61
N SER A 107 -5.86 -7.63 8.36
CA SER A 107 -4.79 -8.56 7.97
C SER A 107 -3.48 -8.32 8.74
N TYR A 108 -3.25 -7.08 9.18
CA TYR A 108 -2.13 -6.70 10.02
C TYR A 108 -2.34 -7.12 11.49
N LEU A 109 -3.55 -6.92 12.03
CA LEU A 109 -3.91 -7.30 13.40
C LEU A 109 -3.95 -8.82 13.62
N PHE A 110 -4.17 -9.62 12.56
CA PHE A 110 -4.20 -11.08 12.61
C PHE A 110 -2.89 -11.75 12.13
N SER A 111 -1.84 -10.98 11.81
CA SER A 111 -0.52 -11.54 11.56
C SER A 111 0.12 -11.98 12.88
N PRO A 112 0.74 -13.18 12.97
CA PRO A 112 1.16 -13.76 14.25
C PRO A 112 2.12 -12.84 15.05
N PRO A 113 2.01 -12.84 16.39
CA PRO A 113 2.67 -11.89 17.29
C PRO A 113 4.21 -11.95 17.30
N ALA A 114 4.83 -12.89 16.58
CA ALA A 114 6.27 -12.89 16.33
C ALA A 114 6.76 -11.62 15.58
N CYS A 115 5.84 -10.85 14.99
CA CYS A 115 6.11 -9.57 14.32
C CYS A 115 5.83 -8.34 15.23
N GLN A 116 5.36 -8.54 16.47
CA GLN A 116 4.98 -7.47 17.42
C GLN A 116 5.89 -7.36 18.65
N THR A 117 6.81 -8.30 18.87
CA THR A 117 7.71 -8.27 20.02
C THR A 117 9.15 -8.20 19.58
N LEU A 118 9.83 -7.14 20.03
CA LEU A 118 11.26 -6.93 20.36
C LEU A 118 11.43 -5.39 20.29
N GLU A 119 11.22 -4.59 21.34
CA GLU A 119 11.97 -4.50 22.60
C GLU A 119 11.13 -3.81 23.69
N GLN A 120 10.82 -4.50 24.79
CA GLN A 120 10.55 -3.87 26.09
C GLN A 120 11.35 -4.50 27.25
N VAL A 121 12.26 -5.43 26.99
CA VAL A 121 13.22 -5.91 28.00
C VAL A 121 14.52 -6.28 27.30
N MET A 122 15.42 -5.30 27.17
CA MET A 122 16.86 -5.40 27.42
C MET A 122 17.48 -4.01 27.46
#